data_AF-A0A7C6WVC9-F1
#
_entry.id   AF-A0A7C6WVC9-F1
#
_cell.length_a   1.000
_cell.length_b   1.000
_cell.length_c   1.000
_cell.angle_alpha   90.00
_cell.angle_beta   90.00
_cell.angle_gamma   90.00
#
_symmetry.space_group_name_H-M   'P 1'
#
loop_
_entity.id
_entity.type
_entity.pdbx_description
1 polymer ?
#
loop_
_entity_poly.entity_id
_entity_poly.type
_entity_poly.pdbx_seq_one_letter_code
_entity_poly.pdbx_strand_id
1 'polypeptide(L)'
;MNTVFVSILTSLIVSLITFTLGMKSGKNQADRQRLKELYKNITVHFQNLKKGLESHTPKTWRSFSNKSGNSDPLIKRMIKNGDIIEINAKMSKRAEETEKQALALGWRFYDIYKDLHAISIEIIKKYATIYHESTGNNYCTKKSENKIGRPFWECGFGILLDKKLIDEKISYLNDSPNNGFNFIHTEDGRILYSITIYPDDLTDISIKDLLYEINSISIENIENASSLLKQKVEICKDINKIIKKSMRRARDPHTFIETIGGAFLDIFKI
;
A
#
# COMPACT_ATOMS: atom_id res chain seq x y z
N MET A 1 51.49 13.32 42.72
CA MET A 1 51.72 12.89 41.32
C MET A 1 50.56 12.09 40.74
N ASN A 2 50.03 11.06 41.42
CA ASN A 2 48.90 10.27 40.90
C ASN A 2 47.65 11.10 40.55
N THR A 3 47.26 12.06 41.37
CA THR A 3 46.05 12.88 41.11
C THR A 3 46.20 13.79 39.89
N VAL A 4 47.40 14.33 39.65
CA VAL A 4 47.70 15.17 38.47
C VAL A 4 47.73 14.32 37.20
N PHE A 5 48.27 13.11 37.28
CA PHE A 5 48.28 12.18 36.15
C PHE A 5 46.87 11.71 35.80
N VAL A 6 46.05 11.40 36.83
CA VAL A 6 44.64 11.04 36.67
C VAL A 6 43.84 12.21 36.10
N SER A 7 44.08 13.45 36.54
CA SER A 7 43.38 14.64 36.01
C SER A 7 43.75 14.95 34.56
N ILE A 8 45.02 14.77 34.18
CA ILE A 8 45.48 14.91 32.79
C ILE A 8 44.86 13.81 31.92
N LEU A 9 44.86 12.57 32.38
CA LEU A 9 44.27 11.47 31.62
C LEU A 9 42.76 11.64 31.44
N THR A 10 42.05 12.05 32.50
CA THR A 10 40.60 12.32 32.40
C THR A 10 40.28 13.51 31.51
N SER A 11 41.04 14.61 31.57
CA SER A 11 40.82 15.75 30.69
C SER A 11 41.10 15.42 29.22
N LEU A 12 42.07 14.56 28.96
CA LEU A 12 42.41 14.09 27.60
C LEU A 12 41.32 13.16 27.05
N ILE A 13 40.79 12.25 27.87
CA ILE A 13 39.65 11.39 27.49
C ILE A 13 38.39 12.22 27.24
N VAL A 14 38.05 13.16 28.14
CA VAL A 14 36.87 14.02 28.00
C VAL A 14 36.97 14.92 26.78
N SER A 15 38.15 15.48 26.50
CA SER A 15 38.36 16.32 25.31
C SER A 15 38.27 15.50 24.02
N LEU A 16 38.79 14.27 23.97
CA LEU A 16 38.65 13.36 22.84
C LEU A 16 37.19 12.97 22.58
N ILE A 17 36.43 12.66 23.65
CA ILE A 17 34.99 12.36 23.56
C ILE A 17 34.24 13.59 23.03
N THR A 18 34.51 14.77 23.57
CA THR A 18 33.84 16.02 23.19
C THR A 18 34.16 16.40 21.74
N PHE A 19 35.41 16.24 21.32
CA PHE A 19 35.84 16.45 19.94
C PHE A 19 35.16 15.47 18.96
N THR A 20 35.13 14.18 19.30
CA THR A 20 34.48 13.14 18.49
C THR A 20 32.98 13.39 18.37
N LEU A 21 32.31 13.77 19.47
CA LEU A 21 30.91 14.17 19.47
C LEU A 21 30.67 15.44 18.64
N GLY A 22 31.56 16.43 18.73
CA GLY A 22 31.51 17.66 17.95
C GLY A 22 31.63 17.43 16.45
N MET A 23 32.65 16.68 16.01
CA MET A 23 32.84 16.32 14.60
C MET A 23 31.66 15.49 14.06
N LYS A 24 31.17 14.52 14.83
CA LYS A 24 30.06 13.67 14.44
C LYS A 24 28.75 14.45 14.38
N SER A 25 28.52 15.38 15.31
CA SER A 25 27.38 16.29 15.29
C SER A 25 27.39 17.18 14.05
N GLY A 26 28.54 17.76 13.69
CA GLY A 26 28.71 18.58 12.48
C GLY A 26 28.44 17.81 11.19
N LYS A 27 29.02 16.61 11.03
CA LYS A 27 28.76 15.73 9.88
C LYS A 27 27.28 15.32 9.79
N ASN A 28 26.71 14.89 10.90
CA ASN A 28 25.30 14.49 10.98
C ASN A 28 24.34 15.63 10.65
N GLN A 29 24.74 16.90 10.79
CA GLN A 29 23.93 18.06 10.44
C GLN A 29 23.88 18.28 8.92
N ALA A 30 24.98 18.07 8.20
CA ALA A 30 25.05 18.18 6.74
C ALA A 30 24.24 17.08 6.03
N ASP A 31 24.36 15.83 6.50
CA ASP A 31 23.66 14.68 5.90
C ASP A 31 22.18 14.59 6.32
N ARG A 32 21.80 15.34 7.38
CA ARG A 32 20.47 15.25 7.99
C ARG A 32 19.35 15.50 7.01
N GLN A 33 19.48 16.53 6.17
CA GLN A 33 18.40 16.96 5.30
C GLN A 33 18.10 15.91 4.23
N ARG A 34 19.15 15.38 3.59
CA ARG A 34 19.04 14.29 2.61
C ARG A 34 18.41 13.04 3.22
N LEU A 35 18.87 12.61 4.40
CA LEU A 35 18.29 11.45 5.09
C LEU A 35 16.83 11.65 5.45
N LYS A 36 16.45 12.84 5.93
CA LYS A 36 15.05 13.17 6.22
C LYS A 36 14.18 13.02 4.98
N GLU A 37 14.67 13.50 3.83
CA GLU A 37 13.97 13.38 2.55
C GLU A 37 13.80 11.93 2.11
N LEU A 38 14.86 11.12 2.17
CA LEU A 38 14.78 9.69 1.88
C LEU A 38 13.73 8.99 2.75
N TYR A 39 13.74 9.23 4.07
CA TYR A 39 12.74 8.64 4.98
C TYR A 39 11.31 9.15 4.73
N LYS A 40 11.13 10.41 4.34
CA LYS A 40 9.82 10.93 3.92
C LYS A 40 9.32 10.23 2.66
N ASN A 41 10.18 10.07 1.66
CA ASN A 41 9.83 9.41 0.40
C ASN A 41 9.43 7.95 0.64
N ILE A 42 10.18 7.21 1.47
CA ILE A 42 9.83 5.86 1.90
C ILE A 42 8.45 5.86 2.58
N THR A 43 8.21 6.78 3.51
CA THR A 43 6.94 6.88 4.23
C THR A 43 5.76 7.04 3.26
N VAL A 44 5.83 8.02 2.37
CA VAL A 44 4.76 8.33 1.40
C VAL A 44 4.52 7.16 0.45
N HIS A 45 5.60 6.55 -0.06
CA HIS A 45 5.51 5.40 -0.95
C HIS A 45 4.78 4.22 -0.29
N PHE A 46 5.18 3.85 0.93
CA PHE A 46 4.55 2.75 1.65
C PHE A 46 3.13 3.07 2.11
N GLN A 47 2.81 4.33 2.42
CA GLN A 47 1.42 4.76 2.66
C GLN A 47 0.55 4.56 1.41
N ASN A 48 1.07 4.90 0.22
CA ASN A 48 0.35 4.70 -1.04
C ASN A 48 0.15 3.20 -1.35
N LEU A 49 1.17 2.36 -1.14
CA LEU A 49 1.02 0.90 -1.29
C LEU A 49 -0.03 0.33 -0.33
N LYS A 50 0.03 0.75 0.94
CA LYS A 50 -0.94 0.34 1.96
C LYS A 50 -2.35 0.73 1.57
N LYS A 51 -2.55 1.99 1.17
CA LYS A 51 -3.86 2.51 0.76
C LYS A 51 -4.45 1.67 -0.37
N GLY A 52 -3.66 1.36 -1.40
CA GLY A 52 -4.10 0.51 -2.51
C GLY A 52 -4.48 -0.91 -2.08
N LEU A 53 -3.70 -1.53 -1.18
CA LEU A 53 -4.03 -2.84 -0.62
C LEU A 53 -5.32 -2.80 0.21
N GLU A 54 -5.50 -1.80 1.07
CA GLU A 54 -6.69 -1.67 1.92
C GLU A 54 -7.95 -1.38 1.09
N SER A 55 -7.85 -0.62 0.00
CA SER A 55 -8.96 -0.34 -0.91
C SER A 55 -9.20 -1.42 -1.99
N HIS A 56 -8.50 -2.55 -1.94
CA HIS A 56 -8.53 -3.60 -2.96
C HIS A 56 -8.30 -3.08 -4.38
N THR A 57 -7.44 -2.09 -4.50
CA THR A 57 -6.88 -1.60 -5.76
C THR A 57 -5.36 -1.61 -5.65
N PRO A 58 -4.77 -2.80 -5.40
CA PRO A 58 -3.35 -2.90 -5.11
C PRO A 58 -2.52 -2.46 -6.30
N LYS A 59 -1.44 -1.74 -6.02
CA LYS A 59 -0.48 -1.34 -7.06
C LYS A 59 0.32 -2.56 -7.52
N THR A 60 0.60 -2.62 -8.81
CA THR A 60 1.46 -3.64 -9.42
C THR A 60 2.79 -3.01 -9.84
N TRP A 61 3.73 -3.82 -10.30
CA TRP A 61 4.95 -3.32 -10.93
C TRP A 61 4.65 -2.31 -12.06
N ARG A 62 3.61 -2.55 -12.85
CA ARG A 62 3.22 -1.68 -13.97
C ARG A 62 2.80 -0.28 -13.52
N SER A 63 2.26 -0.15 -12.31
CA SER A 63 1.93 1.14 -11.70
C SER A 63 3.12 2.08 -11.49
N PHE A 64 4.35 1.58 -11.62
CA PHE A 64 5.60 2.33 -11.49
C PHE A 64 6.45 2.29 -12.76
N SER A 65 5.82 2.09 -13.93
CA SER A 65 6.52 2.10 -15.21
C SER A 65 6.99 3.50 -15.58
N ASN A 66 8.24 3.62 -16.02
CA ASN A 66 8.76 4.85 -16.59
C ASN A 66 8.38 4.98 -18.08
N LYS A 67 8.75 6.10 -18.71
CA LYS A 67 8.50 6.35 -20.15
C LYS A 67 9.08 5.28 -21.09
N SER A 68 10.06 4.50 -20.61
CA SER A 68 10.69 3.41 -21.35
C SER A 68 10.02 2.05 -21.11
N GLY A 69 8.89 2.01 -20.38
CA GLY A 69 8.18 0.77 -20.04
C GLY A 69 8.80 -0.05 -18.92
N ASN A 70 9.91 0.40 -18.32
CA ASN A 70 10.57 -0.30 -17.23
C ASN A 70 9.93 0.06 -15.90
N SER A 71 9.53 -0.96 -15.14
CA SER A 71 9.03 -0.79 -13.77
C SER A 71 10.16 -0.40 -12.81
N ASP A 72 10.01 0.74 -12.16
CA ASP A 72 10.98 1.34 -11.25
C ASP A 72 10.31 1.89 -9.97
N PRO A 73 9.76 1.01 -9.11
CA PRO A 73 9.22 1.41 -7.81
C PRO A 73 10.34 1.96 -6.90
N LEU A 74 9.96 2.60 -5.79
CA LEU A 74 10.87 3.46 -5.02
C LEU A 74 12.10 2.70 -4.51
N ILE A 75 11.92 1.55 -3.87
CA ILE A 75 13.04 0.81 -3.26
C ILE A 75 13.97 0.27 -4.34
N LYS A 76 13.43 -0.27 -5.43
CA LYS A 76 14.22 -0.65 -6.60
C LYS A 76 15.05 0.51 -7.15
N ARG A 77 14.46 1.70 -7.27
CA ARG A 77 15.16 2.91 -7.72
C ARG A 77 16.27 3.32 -6.75
N MET A 78 16.00 3.28 -5.45
CA MET A 78 16.98 3.57 -4.40
C MET A 78 18.16 2.59 -4.39
N ILE A 79 17.92 1.32 -4.74
CA ILE A 79 18.99 0.33 -4.92
C ILE A 79 19.85 0.70 -6.13
N LYS A 80 19.22 1.06 -7.26
CA LYS A 80 19.91 1.40 -8.50
C LYS A 80 20.77 2.66 -8.38
N ASN A 81 20.31 3.68 -7.67
CA ASN A 81 21.01 4.95 -7.55
C ASN A 81 21.92 5.06 -6.30
N GLY A 82 21.95 4.01 -5.46
CA GLY A 82 22.79 3.95 -4.26
C GLY A 82 22.20 4.63 -3.01
N ASP A 83 21.06 5.32 -3.11
CA ASP A 83 20.43 5.99 -1.96
C ASP A 83 20.01 5.00 -0.85
N ILE A 84 19.83 3.72 -1.20
CA ILE A 84 19.50 2.67 -0.23
C ILE A 84 20.60 2.44 0.81
N ILE A 85 21.85 2.83 0.52
CA ILE A 85 23.02 2.65 1.41
C ILE A 85 22.96 3.64 2.57
N GLU A 86 22.37 4.81 2.36
CA GLU A 86 22.26 5.89 3.35
C GLU A 86 21.27 5.55 4.47
N ILE A 87 20.33 4.63 4.22
CA ILE A 87 19.33 4.21 5.20
C ILE A 87 19.77 2.95 5.96
N ASN A 88 19.20 2.76 7.16
CA ASN A 88 19.53 1.62 8.02
C ASN A 88 19.36 0.26 7.30
N ALA A 89 20.42 -0.54 7.17
CA ALA A 89 20.43 -1.80 6.42
C ALA A 89 19.28 -2.78 6.76
N LYS A 90 18.94 -2.94 8.06
CA LYS A 90 17.80 -3.78 8.48
C LYS A 90 16.46 -3.25 7.96
N MET A 91 16.32 -1.92 7.89
CA MET A 91 15.15 -1.28 7.31
C MET A 91 15.14 -1.40 5.79
N SER A 92 16.28 -1.22 5.13
CA SER A 92 16.43 -1.37 3.67
C SER A 92 15.97 -2.74 3.19
N LYS A 93 16.52 -3.81 3.80
CA LYS A 93 16.17 -5.20 3.43
C LYS A 93 14.68 -5.46 3.61
N ARG A 94 14.11 -5.04 4.75
CA ARG A 94 12.68 -5.20 5.01
C ARG A 94 11.83 -4.42 4.00
N ALA A 95 12.23 -3.19 3.67
CA ALA A 95 11.52 -2.37 2.70
C ALA A 95 11.53 -3.02 1.31
N GLU A 96 12.67 -3.55 0.87
CA GLU A 96 12.78 -4.25 -0.41
C GLU A 96 11.88 -5.50 -0.45
N GLU A 97 11.93 -6.34 0.58
CA GLU A 97 11.11 -7.55 0.68
C GLU A 97 9.60 -7.20 0.71
N THR A 98 9.21 -6.22 1.52
CA THR A 98 7.81 -5.80 1.62
C THR A 98 7.30 -5.13 0.34
N GLU A 99 8.10 -4.31 -0.34
CA GLU A 99 7.73 -3.72 -1.64
C GLU A 99 7.49 -4.83 -2.67
N LYS A 100 8.42 -5.77 -2.81
CA LYS A 100 8.29 -6.92 -3.72
C LYS A 100 7.04 -7.74 -3.43
N GLN A 101 6.80 -8.07 -2.17
CA GLN A 101 5.62 -8.84 -1.75
C GLN A 101 4.31 -8.09 -2.01
N ALA A 102 4.25 -6.79 -1.74
CA ALA A 102 3.06 -5.97 -1.99
C ALA A 102 2.73 -5.88 -3.48
N LEU A 103 3.72 -5.67 -4.35
CA LEU A 103 3.52 -5.59 -5.80
C LEU A 103 3.17 -6.95 -6.40
N ALA A 104 3.78 -8.04 -5.91
CA ALA A 104 3.45 -9.40 -6.32
C ALA A 104 2.01 -9.78 -5.88
N LEU A 105 1.61 -9.39 -4.66
CA LEU A 105 0.24 -9.56 -4.21
C LEU A 105 -0.74 -8.78 -5.10
N GLY A 106 -0.38 -7.57 -5.52
CA GLY A 106 -1.21 -6.80 -6.45
C GLY A 106 -1.43 -7.51 -7.79
N TRP A 107 -0.40 -8.16 -8.33
CA TRP A 107 -0.53 -8.98 -9.54
C TRP A 107 -1.41 -10.22 -9.32
N ARG A 108 -1.33 -10.87 -8.16
CA ARG A 108 -2.19 -12.02 -7.86
C ARG A 108 -3.66 -11.62 -7.66
N PHE A 109 -3.92 -10.41 -7.17
CA PHE A 109 -5.29 -9.85 -7.16
C PHE A 109 -5.80 -9.60 -8.58
N TYR A 110 -4.94 -9.13 -9.47
CA TYR A 110 -5.28 -8.93 -10.88
C TYR A 110 -5.73 -10.25 -11.54
N ASP A 111 -5.02 -11.35 -11.30
CA ASP A 111 -5.36 -12.65 -11.90
C ASP A 111 -6.76 -13.13 -11.51
N ILE A 112 -7.15 -12.96 -10.25
CA ILE A 112 -8.44 -13.43 -9.75
C ILE A 112 -9.62 -12.53 -10.15
N TYR A 113 -9.37 -11.30 -10.63
CA TYR A 113 -10.44 -10.38 -10.98
C TYR A 113 -11.24 -10.82 -12.20
N LYS A 114 -10.65 -11.62 -13.09
CA LYS A 114 -11.38 -12.25 -14.19
C LYS A 114 -12.45 -13.21 -13.66
N ASP A 115 -12.08 -14.07 -12.70
CA ASP A 115 -12.99 -15.07 -12.14
C ASP A 115 -14.05 -14.41 -11.25
N LEU A 116 -13.64 -13.43 -10.44
CA LEU A 116 -14.56 -12.60 -9.65
C LEU A 116 -15.59 -11.90 -10.54
N HIS A 117 -15.15 -11.41 -11.70
CA HIS A 117 -16.02 -10.75 -12.65
C HIS A 117 -17.02 -11.73 -13.28
N ALA A 118 -16.55 -12.91 -13.70
CA ALA A 118 -17.43 -13.97 -14.22
C ALA A 118 -18.48 -14.41 -13.19
N ILE A 119 -18.06 -14.69 -11.95
CA ILE A 119 -18.96 -15.09 -10.85
C ILE A 119 -19.98 -13.99 -10.56
N SER A 120 -19.54 -12.73 -10.51
CA SER A 120 -20.43 -11.59 -10.25
C SER A 120 -21.54 -11.50 -11.30
N ILE A 121 -21.19 -11.62 -12.59
CA ILE A 121 -22.16 -11.60 -13.68
C ILE A 121 -23.17 -12.73 -13.55
N GLU A 122 -22.70 -13.96 -13.33
CA GLU A 122 -23.59 -15.13 -13.24
C GLU A 122 -24.57 -15.03 -12.07
N ILE A 123 -24.15 -14.46 -10.93
CA ILE A 123 -25.04 -14.22 -9.79
C ILE A 123 -26.02 -13.08 -10.09
N ILE A 124 -25.56 -11.96 -10.64
CA ILE A 124 -26.43 -10.82 -10.95
C ILE A 124 -27.53 -11.22 -11.94
N LYS A 125 -27.23 -12.08 -12.93
CA LYS A 125 -28.21 -12.58 -13.91
C LYS A 125 -29.41 -13.30 -13.29
N LYS A 126 -29.26 -13.85 -12.08
CA LYS A 126 -30.36 -14.49 -11.35
C LYS A 126 -31.42 -13.48 -10.89
N TYR A 127 -31.03 -12.22 -10.70
CA TYR A 127 -31.83 -11.19 -10.04
C TYR A 127 -32.06 -9.94 -10.89
N ALA A 128 -31.33 -9.77 -11.99
CA ALA A 128 -31.47 -8.62 -12.87
C ALA A 128 -31.06 -8.95 -14.31
N THR A 129 -31.69 -8.25 -15.26
CA THR A 129 -31.22 -8.23 -16.65
C THR A 129 -29.93 -7.43 -16.75
N ILE A 130 -28.90 -8.03 -17.34
CA ILE A 130 -27.60 -7.40 -17.56
C ILE A 130 -27.45 -7.01 -19.02
N TYR A 131 -27.02 -5.77 -19.26
CA TYR A 131 -26.57 -5.30 -20.56
C TYR A 131 -25.03 -5.31 -20.62
N HIS A 132 -24.49 -5.74 -21.77
CA HIS A 132 -23.06 -5.76 -22.05
C HIS A 132 -22.73 -4.71 -23.10
N GLU A 133 -21.74 -3.86 -22.84
CA GLU A 133 -21.24 -2.94 -23.86
C GLU A 133 -20.57 -3.72 -25.00
N SER A 134 -20.68 -3.23 -26.24
CA SER A 134 -20.05 -3.85 -27.40
C SER A 134 -18.52 -3.77 -27.37
N THR A 135 -17.96 -2.92 -26.49
CA THR A 135 -16.53 -2.63 -26.41
C THR A 135 -15.99 -2.89 -25.01
N GLY A 136 -15.60 -4.15 -24.73
CA GLY A 136 -14.89 -4.53 -23.51
C GLY A 136 -15.79 -5.20 -22.47
N ASN A 137 -15.22 -5.54 -21.30
CA ASN A 137 -15.94 -6.28 -20.25
C ASN A 137 -16.69 -5.33 -19.31
N ASN A 138 -17.55 -4.48 -19.87
CA ASN A 138 -18.36 -3.54 -19.11
C ASN A 138 -19.81 -4.00 -19.10
N TYR A 139 -20.35 -4.20 -17.90
CA TYR A 139 -21.69 -4.70 -17.67
C TYR A 139 -22.48 -3.75 -16.80
N CYS A 140 -23.77 -3.61 -17.07
CA CYS A 140 -24.67 -2.78 -16.27
C CYS A 140 -26.01 -3.49 -16.08
N THR A 141 -26.57 -3.44 -14.87
CA THR A 141 -27.98 -3.83 -14.66
C THR A 141 -28.90 -2.85 -15.36
N LYS A 142 -30.03 -3.32 -15.89
CA LYS A 142 -30.98 -2.43 -16.58
C LYS A 142 -32.41 -2.95 -16.51
N LYS A 143 -33.29 -2.17 -15.87
CA LYS A 143 -34.75 -2.42 -15.89
C LYS A 143 -35.48 -1.75 -17.08
N SER A 144 -34.90 -0.75 -17.76
CA SER A 144 -35.49 -0.09 -18.95
C SER A 144 -34.45 0.62 -19.83
N GLU A 145 -34.73 0.74 -21.14
CA GLU A 145 -33.80 1.10 -22.23
C GLU A 145 -33.12 2.49 -22.15
N ASN A 146 -33.61 3.44 -21.35
CA ASN A 146 -33.08 4.81 -21.26
C ASN A 146 -32.47 5.12 -19.89
N LYS A 147 -31.16 4.90 -19.71
CA LYS A 147 -30.44 5.22 -18.47
C LYS A 147 -29.00 5.74 -18.68
N ILE A 148 -28.73 6.50 -19.76
CA ILE A 148 -27.49 7.26 -19.87
C ILE A 148 -27.50 8.33 -18.76
N GLY A 149 -26.49 8.34 -17.87
CA GLY A 149 -26.27 9.42 -16.89
C GLY A 149 -26.80 9.22 -15.46
N ARG A 150 -27.15 7.99 -15.04
CA ARG A 150 -27.48 7.74 -13.63
C ARG A 150 -26.23 7.86 -12.73
N PRO A 151 -26.36 8.46 -11.53
CA PRO A 151 -25.23 8.60 -10.63
C PRO A 151 -24.85 7.24 -10.01
N PHE A 152 -23.55 7.00 -9.89
CA PHE A 152 -23.02 5.81 -9.22
C PHE A 152 -21.78 6.16 -8.39
N TRP A 153 -21.50 5.32 -7.40
CA TRP A 153 -20.27 5.34 -6.65
C TRP A 153 -19.25 4.39 -7.27
N GLU A 154 -18.10 4.92 -7.66
CA GLU A 154 -16.99 4.09 -8.13
C GLU A 154 -16.34 3.35 -6.95
N CYS A 155 -16.24 2.03 -7.11
CA CYS A 155 -15.70 1.11 -6.14
C CYS A 155 -14.62 0.26 -6.80
N GLY A 156 -13.53 -0.03 -6.08
CA GLY A 156 -12.56 -1.01 -6.53
C GLY A 156 -13.20 -2.40 -6.63
N PHE A 157 -12.95 -3.12 -7.71
CA PHE A 157 -13.58 -4.42 -7.96
C PHE A 157 -13.37 -5.44 -6.82
N GLY A 158 -12.19 -5.44 -6.19
CA GLY A 158 -11.89 -6.35 -5.10
C GLY A 158 -12.63 -6.07 -3.78
N ILE A 159 -13.41 -4.98 -3.67
CA ILE A 159 -14.33 -4.78 -2.54
C ILE A 159 -15.31 -5.96 -2.42
N LEU A 160 -15.68 -6.58 -3.54
CA LEU A 160 -16.55 -7.76 -3.57
C LEU A 160 -15.98 -8.97 -2.82
N LEU A 161 -14.68 -8.96 -2.48
CA LEU A 161 -14.02 -10.00 -1.68
C LEU A 161 -14.00 -9.72 -0.17
N ASP A 162 -14.42 -8.53 0.28
CA ASP A 162 -14.30 -8.11 1.69
C ASP A 162 -15.65 -7.62 2.25
N LYS A 163 -16.31 -8.49 3.04
CA LYS A 163 -17.62 -8.18 3.65
C LYS A 163 -17.63 -6.88 4.44
N LYS A 164 -16.54 -6.56 5.14
CA LYS A 164 -16.45 -5.33 5.93
C LYS A 164 -16.52 -4.09 5.03
N LEU A 165 -15.83 -4.12 3.88
CA LEU A 165 -15.88 -3.02 2.92
C LEU A 165 -17.23 -2.94 2.20
N ILE A 166 -17.87 -4.09 1.94
CA ILE A 166 -19.25 -4.11 1.43
C ILE A 166 -20.18 -3.36 2.40
N ASP A 167 -20.10 -3.65 3.69
CA ASP A 167 -20.91 -2.95 4.71
C ASP A 167 -20.64 -1.45 4.77
N GLU A 168 -19.36 -1.06 4.74
CA GLU A 168 -18.97 0.35 4.66
C GLU A 168 -19.60 1.01 3.41
N LYS A 169 -19.58 0.34 2.24
CA LYS A 169 -20.18 0.88 1.02
C LYS A 169 -21.70 0.95 1.05
N ILE A 170 -22.36 -0.06 1.59
CA ILE A 170 -23.82 -0.07 1.75
C ILE A 170 -24.29 1.09 2.65
N SER A 171 -23.53 1.42 3.70
CA SER A 171 -23.88 2.54 4.59
C SER A 171 -23.98 3.88 3.84
N TYR A 172 -23.10 4.15 2.87
CA TYR A 172 -23.17 5.35 2.03
C TYR A 172 -24.38 5.38 1.08
N LEU A 173 -24.90 4.22 0.68
CA LEU A 173 -26.07 4.15 -0.19
C LEU A 173 -27.35 4.51 0.55
N ASN A 174 -27.42 4.29 1.87
CA ASN A 174 -28.54 4.72 2.69
C ASN A 174 -28.71 6.25 2.69
N ASP A 175 -27.61 6.99 2.56
CA ASP A 175 -27.60 8.46 2.48
C ASP A 175 -27.89 8.98 1.06
N SER A 176 -27.89 8.12 0.05
CA SER A 176 -28.09 8.47 -1.37
C SER A 176 -28.72 7.32 -2.15
N PRO A 177 -30.02 7.02 -1.92
CA PRO A 177 -30.67 5.78 -2.36
C PRO A 177 -30.83 5.66 -3.88
N ASN A 178 -30.68 6.76 -4.62
CA ASN A 178 -30.77 6.79 -6.08
C ASN A 178 -29.45 6.42 -6.78
N ASN A 179 -28.35 6.28 -6.04
CA ASN A 179 -27.03 5.97 -6.60
C ASN A 179 -26.85 4.46 -6.76
N GLY A 180 -26.20 4.06 -7.84
CA GLY A 180 -25.69 2.69 -8.02
C GLY A 180 -24.27 2.52 -7.46
N PHE A 181 -23.76 1.30 -7.58
CA PHE A 181 -22.33 1.02 -7.46
C PHE A 181 -21.76 0.67 -8.82
N ASN A 182 -20.64 1.28 -9.17
CA ASN A 182 -19.82 0.84 -10.29
C ASN A 182 -18.55 0.21 -9.73
N PHE A 183 -18.48 -1.12 -9.78
CA PHE A 183 -17.27 -1.86 -9.42
C PHE A 183 -16.36 -1.88 -10.63
N ILE A 184 -15.16 -1.30 -10.50
CA ILE A 184 -14.21 -1.17 -11.60
C ILE A 184 -12.86 -1.80 -11.26
N HIS A 185 -12.29 -2.47 -12.25
CA HIS A 185 -10.89 -2.83 -12.28
C HIS A 185 -10.22 -2.13 -13.46
N THR A 186 -9.18 -1.35 -13.17
CA THR A 186 -8.42 -0.61 -14.18
C THR A 186 -6.96 -1.04 -14.20
N GLU A 187 -6.38 -1.03 -15.40
CA GLU A 187 -4.94 -1.20 -15.63
C GLU A 187 -4.47 -0.10 -16.58
N ASP A 188 -3.40 0.61 -16.20
CA ASP A 188 -2.80 1.70 -16.99
C ASP A 188 -3.82 2.73 -17.54
N GLY A 189 -4.82 3.04 -16.73
CA GLY A 189 -5.89 4.00 -17.06
C GLY A 189 -7.00 3.44 -17.96
N ARG A 190 -6.95 2.16 -18.33
CA ARG A 190 -8.00 1.46 -19.08
C ARG A 190 -8.85 0.62 -18.15
N ILE A 191 -10.17 0.65 -18.34
CA ILE A 191 -11.10 -0.23 -17.64
C ILE A 191 -11.00 -1.62 -18.27
N LEU A 192 -10.62 -2.62 -17.48
CA LEU A 192 -10.54 -4.01 -17.93
C LEU A 192 -11.82 -4.77 -17.63
N TYR A 193 -12.40 -4.52 -16.45
CA TYR A 193 -13.65 -5.09 -15.99
C TYR A 193 -14.45 -4.00 -15.29
N SER A 194 -15.73 -3.88 -15.61
CA SER A 194 -16.64 -3.08 -14.81
C SER A 194 -18.02 -3.71 -14.71
N ILE A 195 -18.62 -3.57 -13.54
CA ILE A 195 -20.00 -3.98 -13.28
C ILE A 195 -20.69 -2.84 -12.55
N THR A 196 -21.69 -2.25 -13.20
CA THR A 196 -22.57 -1.25 -12.60
C THR A 196 -23.88 -1.91 -12.16
N ILE A 197 -24.23 -1.75 -10.88
CA ILE A 197 -25.42 -2.32 -10.27
C ILE A 197 -26.22 -1.20 -9.64
N TYR A 198 -27.51 -1.11 -9.94
CA TYR A 198 -28.43 -0.22 -9.26
C TYR A 198 -29.43 -1.00 -8.41
N PRO A 199 -29.74 -0.54 -7.18
CA PRO A 199 -30.69 -1.23 -6.30
C PRO A 199 -32.08 -1.44 -6.93
N ASP A 200 -32.58 -0.48 -7.70
CA ASP A 200 -33.91 -0.51 -8.33
C ASP A 200 -34.02 -1.45 -9.53
N ASP A 201 -32.87 -1.90 -10.07
CA ASP A 201 -32.83 -2.86 -11.18
C ASP A 201 -32.90 -4.32 -10.69
N LEU A 202 -32.75 -4.56 -9.39
CA LEU A 202 -32.81 -5.90 -8.79
C LEU A 202 -34.25 -6.35 -8.56
N THR A 203 -34.50 -7.64 -8.75
CA THR A 203 -35.77 -8.31 -8.46
C THR A 203 -35.57 -9.28 -7.31
N ASP A 204 -36.47 -9.24 -6.32
CA ASP A 204 -36.56 -10.19 -5.21
C ASP A 204 -35.31 -10.35 -4.33
N ILE A 205 -34.36 -9.40 -4.38
CA ILE A 205 -33.18 -9.35 -3.52
C ILE A 205 -32.75 -7.91 -3.22
N SER A 206 -32.20 -7.68 -2.02
CA SER A 206 -31.55 -6.39 -1.72
C SER A 206 -30.16 -6.33 -2.34
N ILE A 207 -29.67 -5.12 -2.65
CA ILE A 207 -28.28 -4.97 -3.15
C ILE A 207 -27.25 -5.49 -2.14
N LYS A 208 -27.52 -5.39 -0.83
CA LYS A 208 -26.64 -5.91 0.21
C LYS A 208 -26.54 -7.43 0.12
N ASP A 209 -27.66 -8.12 0.03
CA ASP A 209 -27.72 -9.58 -0.01
C ASP A 209 -27.09 -10.11 -1.30
N LEU A 210 -27.31 -9.43 -2.42
CA LEU A 210 -26.65 -9.73 -3.69
C LEU A 210 -25.12 -9.66 -3.56
N LEU A 211 -24.59 -8.57 -3.01
CA LEU A 211 -23.13 -8.41 -2.84
C LEU A 211 -22.56 -9.45 -1.86
N TYR A 212 -23.33 -9.88 -0.87
CA TYR A 212 -22.94 -10.95 0.06
C TYR A 212 -22.94 -12.34 -0.60
N GLU A 213 -23.89 -12.62 -1.50
CA GLU A 213 -23.89 -13.84 -2.29
C GLU A 213 -22.67 -13.88 -3.22
N ILE A 214 -22.41 -12.79 -3.94
CA ILE A 214 -21.20 -12.63 -4.76
C ILE A 214 -19.94 -12.87 -3.93
N ASN A 215 -19.84 -12.23 -2.76
CA ASN A 215 -18.70 -12.41 -1.87
C ASN A 215 -18.53 -13.87 -1.45
N SER A 216 -19.59 -14.51 -0.96
CA SER A 216 -19.48 -15.84 -0.36
C SER A 216 -19.12 -16.89 -1.42
N ILE A 217 -19.76 -16.85 -2.59
CA ILE A 217 -19.47 -17.75 -3.72
C ILE A 217 -18.06 -17.49 -4.26
N SER A 218 -17.64 -16.23 -4.35
CA SER A 218 -16.28 -15.88 -4.83
C SER A 218 -15.21 -16.39 -3.87
N ILE A 219 -15.41 -16.28 -2.56
CA ILE A 219 -14.46 -16.76 -1.55
C ILE A 219 -14.33 -18.29 -1.56
N GLU A 220 -15.42 -19.00 -1.88
CA GLU A 220 -15.46 -20.45 -1.98
C GLU A 220 -14.84 -20.97 -3.29
N ASN A 221 -15.19 -20.36 -4.43
CA ASN A 221 -14.89 -20.91 -5.75
C ASN A 221 -13.60 -20.37 -6.38
N ILE A 222 -13.15 -19.17 -6.00
CA ILE A 222 -11.90 -18.62 -6.55
C ILE A 222 -10.73 -19.20 -5.78
N GLU A 223 -9.89 -19.96 -6.49
CA GLU A 223 -8.69 -20.56 -5.92
C GLU A 223 -7.82 -19.48 -5.25
N ASN A 224 -7.34 -19.77 -4.04
CA ASN A 224 -6.45 -18.89 -3.28
C ASN A 224 -7.04 -17.54 -2.81
N ALA A 225 -8.31 -17.20 -3.07
CA ALA A 225 -8.89 -15.91 -2.65
C ALA A 225 -8.76 -15.65 -1.13
N SER A 226 -9.13 -16.63 -0.31
CA SER A 226 -8.97 -16.57 1.15
C SER A 226 -7.50 -16.40 1.58
N SER A 227 -6.58 -17.06 0.89
CA SER A 227 -5.14 -16.96 1.16
C SER A 227 -4.61 -15.57 0.81
N LEU A 228 -5.05 -15.00 -0.31
CA LEU A 228 -4.68 -13.64 -0.73
C LEU A 228 -5.14 -12.58 0.27
N LEU A 229 -6.35 -12.70 0.79
CA LEU A 229 -6.86 -11.79 1.82
C LEU A 229 -6.06 -11.89 3.13
N LYS A 230 -5.64 -13.09 3.54
CA LYS A 230 -4.74 -13.28 4.70
C LYS A 230 -3.37 -12.65 4.46
N GLN A 231 -2.78 -12.88 3.28
CA GLN A 231 -1.49 -12.30 2.90
C GLN A 231 -1.53 -10.77 2.85
N LYS A 232 -2.64 -10.20 2.34
CA LYS A 232 -2.91 -8.75 2.36
C LYS A 232 -2.77 -8.19 3.78
N VAL A 233 -3.40 -8.84 4.77
CA VAL A 233 -3.34 -8.39 6.17
C VAL A 233 -1.92 -8.41 6.72
N GLU A 234 -1.16 -9.47 6.46
CA GLU A 234 0.23 -9.59 6.92
C GLU A 234 1.16 -8.55 6.27
N ILE A 235 1.05 -8.36 4.95
CA ILE A 235 1.81 -7.34 4.23
C ILE A 235 1.46 -5.94 4.75
N CYS A 236 0.18 -5.64 4.99
CA CYS A 236 -0.23 -4.36 5.59
C CYS A 236 0.37 -4.14 6.99
N LYS A 237 0.51 -5.19 7.81
CA LYS A 237 1.20 -5.10 9.12
C LYS A 237 2.68 -4.75 8.94
N ASP A 238 3.35 -5.34 7.96
CA ASP A 238 4.76 -5.06 7.70
C ASP A 238 5.00 -3.67 7.10
N ILE A 239 4.13 -3.24 6.19
CA ILE A 239 4.10 -1.86 5.70
C ILE A 239 3.93 -0.87 6.86
N ASN A 240 3.01 -1.13 7.78
CA ASN A 240 2.81 -0.26 8.97
C ASN A 240 4.07 -0.16 9.84
N LYS A 241 4.83 -1.25 10.00
CA LYS A 241 6.11 -1.22 10.75
C LYS A 241 7.14 -0.35 10.03
N ILE A 242 7.22 -0.43 8.70
CA ILE A 242 8.11 0.42 7.89
C ILE A 242 7.71 1.88 8.03
N ILE A 243 6.42 2.22 7.83
CA ILE A 243 5.89 3.58 7.95
C ILE A 243 6.22 4.17 9.33
N LYS A 244 5.94 3.44 10.42
CA LYS A 244 6.23 3.92 11.78
C LYS A 244 7.72 4.20 11.97
N LYS A 245 8.59 3.31 11.47
CA LYS A 245 10.05 3.47 11.60
C LYS A 245 10.57 4.61 10.74
N SER A 246 10.13 4.72 9.49
CA SER A 246 10.52 5.78 8.56
C SER A 246 10.05 7.15 9.05
N MET A 247 8.83 7.27 9.58
CA MET A 247 8.33 8.52 10.18
C MET A 247 9.19 8.97 11.36
N ARG A 248 9.59 8.05 12.24
CA ARG A 248 10.49 8.36 13.37
C ARG A 248 11.83 8.87 12.86
N ARG A 249 12.40 8.20 11.85
CA ARG A 249 13.69 8.56 11.24
C ARG A 249 13.64 9.84 10.40
N ALA A 250 12.50 10.16 9.79
CA ALA A 250 12.28 11.42 9.09
C ALA A 250 12.24 12.61 10.05
N ARG A 251 11.83 12.42 11.31
CA ARG A 251 11.93 13.45 12.35
C ARG A 251 13.36 13.56 12.86
N ASP A 252 13.97 12.42 13.15
CA ASP A 252 15.34 12.35 13.65
C ASP A 252 16.14 11.19 13.02
N PRO A 253 16.97 11.46 11.99
CA PRO A 253 17.70 10.42 11.27
C PRO A 253 18.75 9.73 12.12
N HIS A 254 19.52 10.51 12.89
CA HIS A 254 20.56 10.04 13.81
C HIS A 254 20.07 10.26 15.24
N THR A 255 19.63 9.18 15.89
CA THR A 255 19.22 9.32 17.29
C THR A 255 20.45 9.63 18.15
N PHE A 256 20.27 10.46 19.17
CA PHE A 256 21.32 10.84 20.12
C PHE A 256 22.10 9.64 20.67
N ILE A 257 21.40 8.53 20.95
CA ILE A 257 22.00 7.27 21.45
C ILE A 257 22.89 6.60 20.39
N GLU A 258 22.54 6.65 19.11
CA GLU A 258 23.42 6.12 18.05
C GLU A 258 24.65 7.01 17.82
N THR A 259 24.48 8.32 18.00
CA THR A 259 25.59 9.27 17.93
C THR A 259 26.59 8.99 19.05
N ILE A 260 26.13 8.86 20.31
CA ILE A 260 26.95 8.55 21.48
C ILE A 260 27.52 7.13 21.40
N GLY A 261 26.68 6.13 21.19
CA GLY A 261 27.10 4.73 21.15
C GLY A 261 28.10 4.45 20.04
N GLY A 262 27.92 5.06 18.87
CA GLY A 262 28.91 4.97 17.80
C GLY A 262 30.20 5.72 18.14
N ALA A 263 30.12 6.92 18.74
CA ALA A 263 31.33 7.66 19.13
C ALA A 263 32.13 6.89 20.21
N PHE A 264 31.43 6.22 21.12
CA PHE A 264 32.04 5.34 22.11
C PHE A 264 32.71 4.13 21.44
N LEU A 265 32.01 3.41 20.56
CA LEU A 265 32.59 2.28 19.82
C LEU A 265 33.79 2.67 18.95
N ASP A 266 33.78 3.85 18.33
CA ASP A 266 34.89 4.35 17.51
C ASP A 266 36.14 4.64 18.36
N ILE A 267 35.97 5.08 19.61
CA ILE A 267 37.07 5.29 20.57
C ILE A 267 37.70 3.97 21.01
N PHE A 268 36.91 2.90 21.16
CA PHE A 268 37.38 1.57 21.58
C PHE A 268 37.70 0.61 20.41
N LYS A 269 37.56 1.07 19.17
CA LYS A 269 37.96 0.33 17.96
C LYS A 269 39.40 0.61 17.52
N ILE A 270 40.14 1.40 18.30
CA ILE A 270 41.59 1.59 18.18
C ILE A 270 42.31 0.38 18.78
#